data_AF-A0AAU9UQ89-F1
#
_entry.id   AF-A0AAU9UQ89-F1
#
_cell.length_a   1.000
_cell.length_b   1.000
_cell.length_c   1.000
_cell.angle_alpha   90.00
_cell.angle_beta   90.00
_cell.angle_gamma   90.00
#
_symmetry.space_group_name_H-M   'P 1'
#
loop_
_entity.id
_entity.type
_entity.pdbx_description
1 polymer ?
#
loop_
_entity_poly.entity_id
_entity_poly.type
_entity_poly.pdbx_seq_one_letter_code
_entity_poly.pdbx_strand_id
1 'polypeptide(L)'
;MVQIVESKQALRYEELALSPNSTSYDLLRFLRLGITQSVDEFLHSHTNVEVAGVSSTFRVSRDVPFRWKNVLDFNYVDEIQMTCKEAMSLWGYRMAQNATHMTSKDFNPLDQYSLNQ
;
A
#
# COMPACT_ATOMS: atom_id res chain seq x y z
N MET A 1 6.72 -35.81 -12.41
CA MET A 1 7.62 -34.66 -12.18
C MET A 1 6.73 -33.46 -11.90
N VAL A 2 6.57 -33.07 -10.64
CA VAL A 2 5.77 -31.89 -10.29
C VAL A 2 6.66 -30.68 -10.56
N GLN A 3 6.39 -29.93 -11.61
CA GLN A 3 7.03 -28.63 -11.80
C GLN A 3 6.49 -27.71 -10.70
N ILE A 4 7.35 -27.37 -9.74
CA ILE A 4 7.12 -26.20 -8.89
C ILE A 4 7.30 -25.00 -9.80
N VAL A 5 6.20 -24.50 -10.36
CA VAL A 5 6.19 -23.15 -10.93
C VAL A 5 6.31 -22.22 -9.73
N GLU A 6 7.45 -21.56 -9.57
CA GLU A 6 7.61 -20.51 -8.57
C GLU A 6 6.69 -19.33 -8.93
N SER A 7 5.48 -19.32 -8.37
CA SER A 7 4.60 -18.15 -8.45
C SER A 7 5.13 -17.06 -7.53
N LYS A 8 5.37 -15.86 -8.08
CA LYS A 8 5.73 -14.66 -7.30
C LYS A 8 4.53 -13.72 -7.27
N GLN A 9 4.24 -13.15 -6.11
CA GLN A 9 3.24 -12.09 -5.97
C GLN A 9 3.94 -10.87 -5.37
N ALA A 10 3.86 -9.73 -6.07
CA ALA A 10 4.14 -8.44 -5.45
C ALA A 10 2.82 -7.83 -5.00
N LEU A 11 2.85 -7.17 -3.85
CA LEU A 11 1.73 -6.49 -3.24
C LEU A 11 2.19 -5.10 -2.83
N ARG A 12 1.44 -4.06 -3.20
CA ARG A 12 1.73 -2.71 -2.73
C ARG A 12 1.20 -2.54 -1.30
N TYR A 13 1.95 -1.81 -0.47
CA TYR A 13 1.53 -1.51 0.89
C TYR A 13 0.15 -0.81 0.92
N GLU A 14 -0.11 0.07 -0.05
CA GLU A 14 -1.35 0.82 -0.15
C GLU A 14 -2.56 -0.08 -0.40
N GLU A 15 -2.42 -1.15 -1.19
CA GLU A 15 -3.50 -2.12 -1.44
C GLU A 15 -3.89 -2.85 -0.16
N LEU A 16 -2.90 -3.18 0.68
CA LEU A 16 -3.14 -3.79 1.98
C LEU A 16 -3.74 -2.79 2.96
N ALA A 17 -3.20 -1.57 3.02
CA ALA A 17 -3.64 -0.55 3.97
C ALA A 17 -5.06 -0.04 3.70
N LEU A 18 -5.44 0.10 2.41
CA LEU A 18 -6.77 0.58 2.00
C LEU A 18 -7.83 -0.51 2.07
N SER A 19 -7.46 -1.78 1.86
CA SER A 19 -8.39 -2.91 1.91
C SER A 19 -7.83 -4.10 2.70
N PRO A 20 -7.63 -3.97 4.03
CA PRO A 20 -6.92 -4.98 4.82
C PRO A 20 -7.49 -6.38 4.71
N ASN A 21 -8.82 -6.54 4.78
CA ASN A 21 -9.48 -7.83 4.70
C ASN A 21 -9.29 -8.51 3.34
N SER A 22 -9.77 -7.89 2.26
CA SER A 22 -9.71 -8.51 0.92
C SER A 22 -8.28 -8.82 0.51
N THR A 23 -7.36 -7.87 0.70
CA THR A 23 -5.97 -8.01 0.30
C THR A 23 -5.25 -9.08 1.12
N SER A 24 -5.54 -9.17 2.43
CA SER A 24 -4.98 -10.24 3.28
C SER A 24 -5.53 -11.61 2.90
N TYR A 25 -6.82 -11.72 2.58
CA TYR A 25 -7.42 -12.98 2.12
C TYR A 25 -6.84 -13.42 0.78
N ASP A 26 -6.61 -12.49 -0.16
CA ASP A 26 -5.95 -12.77 -1.43
C ASP A 26 -4.53 -13.29 -1.22
N LEU A 27 -3.77 -12.64 -0.34
CA LEU A 27 -2.41 -13.06 0.01
C LEU A 27 -2.38 -14.45 0.67
N LEU A 28 -3.28 -14.72 1.63
CA LEU A 28 -3.36 -16.04 2.27
C LEU A 28 -3.74 -17.13 1.27
N ARG A 29 -4.68 -16.86 0.36
CA ARG A 29 -5.05 -17.79 -0.71
C ARG A 29 -3.86 -18.07 -1.65
N PHE A 30 -3.11 -17.05 -2.03
CA PHE A 30 -1.88 -17.22 -2.83
C PHE A 30 -0.86 -18.12 -2.11
N LEU A 31 -0.68 -17.91 -0.80
CA LEU A 31 0.18 -18.74 0.06
C LEU A 31 -0.41 -20.12 0.38
N ARG A 32 -1.61 -20.44 -0.11
CA ARG A 32 -2.36 -21.67 0.16
C ARG A 32 -2.63 -21.89 1.66
N LEU A 33 -2.80 -20.79 2.40
CA LEU A 33 -3.18 -20.79 3.81
C LEU A 33 -4.69 -20.60 3.95
N GLY A 34 -5.28 -21.32 4.89
CA GLY A 34 -6.69 -21.15 5.24
C GLY A 34 -6.93 -19.84 5.98
N ILE A 35 -8.04 -19.18 5.68
CA ILE A 35 -8.51 -18.01 6.43
C ILE A 35 -9.22 -18.53 7.68
N THR A 36 -8.74 -18.13 8.85
CA THR A 36 -9.30 -18.51 10.15
C THR A 36 -9.97 -17.31 10.81
N GLN A 37 -10.87 -17.56 11.75
CA GLN A 37 -11.51 -16.51 12.55
C GLN A 37 -10.49 -15.60 13.25
N SER A 38 -9.35 -16.15 13.69
CA SER A 38 -8.28 -15.36 14.31
C SER A 38 -7.67 -14.32 13.36
N VAL A 39 -7.64 -14.59 12.06
CA VAL A 39 -7.20 -13.60 11.05
C VAL A 39 -8.21 -12.46 10.98
N ASP A 40 -9.50 -12.78 10.93
CA ASP A 40 -10.58 -11.78 10.86
C ASP A 40 -10.59 -10.87 12.09
N GLU A 41 -10.47 -11.47 13.27
CA GLU A 41 -10.39 -10.75 14.54
C GLU A 41 -9.17 -9.84 14.62
N PHE A 42 -8.01 -10.32 14.16
CA PHE A 42 -6.78 -9.53 14.12
C PHE A 42 -6.95 -8.32 13.19
N LEU A 43 -7.41 -8.54 11.95
CA LEU A 43 -7.63 -7.48 10.98
C LEU A 43 -8.63 -6.45 11.51
N HIS A 44 -9.74 -6.90 12.08
CA HIS A 44 -10.75 -6.01 12.63
C HIS A 44 -10.21 -5.14 13.79
N SER A 45 -9.55 -5.77 14.77
CA SER A 45 -9.07 -5.09 15.98
C SER A 45 -7.87 -4.16 15.73
N HIS A 46 -6.99 -4.48 14.78
CA HIS A 46 -5.72 -3.77 14.61
C HIS A 46 -5.70 -2.74 13.48
N THR A 47 -6.64 -2.78 12.53
CA THR A 47 -6.60 -1.90 11.34
C THR A 47 -7.61 -0.74 11.35
N ASN A 48 -8.41 -0.63 12.41
CA ASN A 48 -9.48 0.36 12.54
C ASN A 48 -9.33 1.30 13.74
N VAL A 49 -8.34 1.09 14.61
CA VAL A 49 -8.11 1.90 15.81
C VAL A 49 -6.63 2.21 15.91
N GLU A 50 -6.29 3.45 16.26
CA GLU A 50 -4.91 3.84 16.55
C GLU A 50 -4.64 3.78 18.05
N VAL A 51 -3.62 3.00 18.45
CA VAL A 51 -3.13 2.95 19.84
C VAL A 51 -1.70 3.48 19.87
N ALA A 52 -1.43 4.36 20.84
CA ALA A 52 -0.12 4.99 21.02
C ALA A 52 1.00 3.96 21.24
N GLY A 53 2.20 4.30 20.75
CA GLY A 53 3.38 3.44 20.80
C GLY A 53 3.96 3.23 19.41
N VAL A 54 5.27 3.43 19.29
CA VAL A 54 6.00 3.30 18.02
C VAL A 54 5.99 1.87 17.47
N SER A 55 5.88 0.87 18.34
CA SER A 55 5.77 -0.55 18.01
C SER A 55 4.35 -1.09 18.03
N SER A 56 3.34 -0.23 18.22
CA SER A 56 1.94 -0.65 18.25
C SER A 56 1.50 -1.14 16.87
N THR A 57 0.86 -2.30 16.85
CA THR A 57 0.24 -2.90 15.66
C THR A 57 -1.14 -2.30 15.37
N PHE A 58 -1.68 -1.46 16.24
CA PHE A 58 -2.98 -0.81 16.09
C PHE A 58 -2.86 0.52 15.35
N ARG A 59 -3.43 0.59 14.15
CA ARG A 59 -3.49 1.79 13.31
C ARG A 59 -4.85 1.88 12.62
N VAL A 60 -5.30 3.10 12.31
CA VAL A 60 -6.33 3.29 11.28
C VAL A 60 -5.63 3.18 9.93
N SER A 61 -5.54 1.96 9.38
CA SER A 61 -4.64 1.65 8.26
C SER A 61 -4.89 2.53 7.03
N ARG A 62 -6.15 2.87 6.75
CA ARG A 62 -6.55 3.70 5.61
C ARG A 62 -5.99 5.14 5.63
N ASP A 63 -5.63 5.67 6.81
CA ASP A 63 -5.17 7.05 6.98
C ASP A 63 -3.65 7.21 6.85
N VAL A 64 -2.93 6.10 6.70
CA VAL A 64 -1.46 6.05 6.66
C VAL A 64 -0.88 6.20 5.25
N PRO A 65 -1.31 5.43 4.22
CA PRO A 65 -0.55 5.30 2.96
C PRO A 65 -0.37 6.62 2.21
N PHE A 66 -1.32 7.55 2.35
CA PHE A 66 -1.28 8.83 1.65
C PHE A 66 -1.01 10.03 2.56
N ARG A 67 -0.63 9.80 3.81
CA ARG A 67 -0.36 10.86 4.79
C ARG A 67 0.73 11.83 4.30
N TRP A 68 1.73 11.30 3.60
CA TRP A 68 2.85 12.07 3.03
C TRP A 68 2.39 13.28 2.21
N LYS A 69 1.25 13.20 1.50
CA LYS A 69 0.67 14.28 0.69
C LYS A 69 0.44 15.58 1.45
N ASN A 70 0.22 15.49 2.77
CA ASN A 70 -0.16 16.63 3.61
C ASN A 70 0.92 17.01 4.63
N VAL A 71 1.96 16.19 4.81
CA VAL A 71 2.98 16.40 5.85
C VAL A 71 4.36 16.69 5.30
N LEU A 72 4.62 16.38 4.03
CA LEU A 72 5.90 16.66 3.37
C LEU A 72 5.81 17.94 2.54
N ASP A 73 6.94 18.64 2.43
CA ASP A 73 7.10 19.75 1.49
C ASP A 73 7.12 19.25 0.04
N PHE A 74 6.50 20.01 -0.87
CA PHE A 74 6.43 19.60 -2.27
C PHE A 74 7.81 19.54 -2.94
N ASN A 75 8.74 20.45 -2.63
CA ASN A 75 10.07 20.41 -3.28
C ASN A 75 10.84 19.16 -2.87
N TYR A 76 10.70 18.74 -1.61
CA TYR A 76 11.28 17.48 -1.13
C TYR A 76 10.66 16.26 -1.82
N VAL A 77 9.33 16.26 -1.98
CA VAL A 77 8.63 15.22 -2.74
C VAL A 77 9.10 15.22 -4.20
N ASP A 78 9.22 16.39 -4.83
CA ASP A 78 9.61 16.50 -6.23
C ASP A 78 11.02 15.96 -6.47
N GLU A 79 11.97 16.25 -5.58
CA GLU A 79 13.32 15.67 -5.61
C GLU A 79 13.28 14.12 -5.58
N ILE A 80 12.47 13.54 -4.70
CA ILE A 80 12.29 12.08 -4.63
C ILE A 80 11.64 11.55 -5.91
N GLN A 81 10.57 12.19 -6.39
CA GLN A 81 9.85 11.78 -7.60
C GLN A 81 10.76 11.79 -8.83
N MET A 82 11.59 12.82 -8.97
CA MET A 82 12.51 12.97 -10.09
C MET A 82 13.63 11.93 -10.03
N THR A 83 14.15 11.64 -8.84
CA THR A 83 15.17 10.61 -8.63
C THR A 83 14.60 9.20 -8.89
N CYS A 84 13.38 8.93 -8.45
CA CYS A 84 12.73 7.62 -8.49
C CYS A 84 11.76 7.45 -9.67
N LYS A 85 11.79 8.34 -10.66
CA LYS A 85 10.77 8.44 -11.73
C LYS A 85 10.51 7.10 -12.43
N GLU A 86 11.57 6.38 -12.78
CA GLU A 86 11.46 5.08 -13.44
C GLU A 86 10.79 4.04 -12.52
N ALA A 87 11.28 3.90 -11.29
CA ALA A 87 10.70 3.00 -10.31
C ALA A 87 9.22 3.32 -10.02
N MET A 88 8.88 4.60 -9.87
CA MET A 88 7.49 5.04 -9.71
C MET A 88 6.63 4.60 -10.91
N SER A 89 7.11 4.84 -12.13
CA SER A 89 6.38 4.43 -13.33
C SER A 89 6.17 2.92 -13.42
N LEU A 90 7.20 2.12 -13.11
CA LEU A 90 7.13 0.65 -13.14
C LEU A 90 6.13 0.08 -12.13
N TRP A 91 6.01 0.72 -10.97
CA TRP A 91 5.11 0.31 -9.89
C TRP A 91 3.74 0.99 -9.92
N GLY A 92 3.45 1.76 -10.98
CA GLY A 92 2.17 2.46 -11.15
C GLY A 92 1.94 3.54 -10.09
N TYR A 93 2.97 4.32 -9.76
CA TYR A 93 2.86 5.50 -8.92
C TYR A 93 2.83 6.77 -9.77
N ARG A 94 1.81 7.61 -9.53
CA ARG A 94 1.64 8.90 -10.21
C ARG A 94 2.35 10.01 -9.45
N MET A 95 3.10 10.83 -10.18
CA MET A 95 3.77 12.01 -9.62
C MET A 95 2.77 13.14 -9.35
N ALA A 96 2.95 13.83 -8.23
CA ALA A 96 2.30 15.11 -7.96
C ALA A 96 2.94 16.22 -8.81
N GLN A 97 2.11 17.09 -9.39
CA GLN A 97 2.57 18.13 -10.33
C GLN A 97 3.00 19.44 -9.64
N ASN A 98 2.41 19.74 -8.49
CA ASN A 98 2.69 20.92 -7.67
C ASN A 98 2.08 20.71 -6.27
N ALA A 99 2.40 21.60 -5.32
CA ALA A 99 1.90 21.52 -3.95
C ALA A 99 0.36 21.50 -3.82
N THR A 100 -0.35 22.23 -4.69
CA THR A 100 -1.82 22.27 -4.69
C THR A 100 -2.40 20.96 -5.21
N HIS A 101 -1.83 20.40 -6.27
CA HIS A 101 -2.21 19.10 -6.80
C HIS A 101 -1.90 17.97 -5.79
N MET A 102 -0.74 18.02 -5.13
CA MET A 102 -0.32 17.05 -4.13
C MET A 102 -1.32 16.93 -2.98
N THR A 103 -1.85 18.05 -2.48
CA THR A 103 -2.79 18.08 -1.34
C THR A 103 -4.25 17.90 -1.76
N SER A 104 -4.54 17.90 -3.07
CA SER A 104 -5.90 17.74 -3.58
C SER A 104 -6.51 16.38 -3.21
N LYS A 105 -7.82 16.39 -2.95
CA LYS A 105 -8.64 15.18 -2.77
C LYS A 105 -8.74 14.35 -4.05
N ASP A 106 -8.62 14.99 -5.20
CA ASP A 106 -8.73 14.35 -6.52
C ASP A 106 -7.42 13.67 -6.94
N PHE A 107 -6.31 13.97 -6.27
CA PHE A 107 -5.04 13.33 -6.56
C PHE A 107 -4.97 11.95 -5.89
N ASN A 108 -5.06 10.91 -6.71
CA ASN A 108 -4.73 9.54 -6.35
C ASN A 108 -3.29 9.20 -6.79
N PRO A 109 -2.37 8.90 -5.87
CA PRO A 109 -1.00 8.51 -6.21
C PRO A 109 -0.88 7.14 -6.87
N LEU A 110 -1.94 6.31 -6.87
CA LEU A 110 -1.93 4.98 -7.45
C LEU A 110 -2.50 4.99 -8.87
N ASP A 111 -1.83 4.26 -9.74
CA ASP A 111 -2.27 3.84 -11.06
C ASP A 111 -2.26 2.30 -11.15
N GLN A 112 -2.73 1.78 -12.29
CA GLN A 112 -2.56 0.39 -12.66
C GLN A 112 -1.06 0.10 -12.91
N TYR A 113 -0.62 -1.10 -12.51
CA TYR A 113 0.74 -1.58 -12.78
C TYR A 113 0.66 -3.03 -13.29
N SER A 114 1.69 -3.44 -14.03
CA SER A 114 1.86 -4.82 -14.48
C SER A 114 3.27 -5.26 -14.14
N LEU A 115 3.38 -6.40 -13.47
CA LEU A 115 4.67 -7.06 -13.20
C LEU A 115 5.14 -7.91 -14.40
N ASN A 116 4.31 -8.04 -15.43
CA ASN A 116 4.66 -8.68 -16.69
C ASN A 116 5.24 -7.60 -17.60
N GLN A 117 6.54 -7.33 -17.46
CA GLN A 117 7.36 -6.65 -18.47
C GLN A 117 8.34 -7.65 -19.08
#